data_AF-A0A1Y1XWH6-F1
#
_entry.id   AF-A0A1Y1XWH6-F1
#
_cell.length_a   1.000
_cell.length_b   1.000
_cell.length_c   1.000
_cell.angle_alpha   90.00
_cell.angle_beta   90.00
_cell.angle_gamma   90.00
#
_symmetry.space_group_name_H-M   'P 1'
#
loop_
_entity.id
_entity.type
_entity.pdbx_description
1 polymer ?
#
loop_
_entity_poly.entity_id
_entity_poly.type
_entity_poly.pdbx_seq_one_letter_code
_entity_poly.pdbx_strand_id
1 'polypeptide(L)' 'MFEGRIDFTGQKLADQLYQSVLVISAVVAFIAGYLSQSHVIMLEVFGAGILLTLLLVVPPWPMYNKNPLNWLPSVKKSK' A
#
# COMPACT_ATOMS: atom_id res chain seq x y z
N MET A 1 11.99 17.70 -2.47
CA MET A 1 12.37 16.34 -2.91
C MET A 1 11.66 15.40 -1.97
N PHE A 2 10.67 14.65 -2.46
CA PHE A 2 9.69 13.84 -1.70
C PHE A 2 10.00 13.70 -0.20
N GLU A 3 9.42 14.58 0.62
CA GLU A 3 9.42 14.37 2.07
C GLU A 3 8.53 13.15 2.32
N GLY A 4 9.15 11.95 2.33
CA GLY A 4 8.50 10.66 2.54
C GLY A 4 8.00 10.45 3.96
N ARG A 5 7.71 11.53 4.68
CA ARG A 5 7.10 11.47 5.99
C ARG A 5 5.66 11.04 5.76
N ILE A 6 5.32 9.87 6.27
CA ILE A 6 3.96 9.32 6.30
C ILE A 6 3.57 9.23 7.77
N ASP A 7 2.41 9.77 8.14
CA ASP A 7 1.91 9.69 9.52
C ASP A 7 1.57 8.25 9.92
N PHE A 8 1.50 7.94 11.22
CA PHE A 8 1.27 6.57 11.69
C PHE A 8 -0.07 5.99 11.20
N THR A 9 -1.10 6.82 11.06
CA THR A 9 -2.40 6.40 10.52
C THR A 9 -2.29 6.10 9.03
N GLY A 10 -1.53 6.91 8.29
CA GLY A 10 -1.20 6.72 6.89
C GLY A 10 -0.42 5.43 6.63
N GLN A 11 0.54 5.08 7.49
CA GLN A 11 1.27 3.81 7.39
C GLN A 11 0.34 2.61 7.56
N LYS A 12 -0.60 2.68 8.52
CA LYS A 12 -1.61 1.62 8.70
C LYS A 12 -2.53 1.51 7.49
N LEU A 13 -2.95 2.64 6.93
CA LEU A 13 -3.79 2.65 5.72
C LEU A 13 -3.05 2.07 4.50
N ALA A 14 -1.77 2.43 4.34
CA ALA A 14 -0.89 1.90 3.32
C ALA A 14 -0.78 0.36 3.40
N ASP A 15 -0.58 -0.18 4.61
CA ASP A 15 -0.53 -1.63 4.83
C ASP A 15 -1.86 -2.33 4.54
N GLN A 16 -2.99 -1.75 4.96
CA GLN A 16 -4.33 -2.29 4.66
C GLN A 16 -4.61 -2.30 3.15
N LEU A 17 -4.23 -1.25 2.43
CA LEU A 17 -4.38 -1.16 0.98
C LEU A 17 -3.50 -2.19 0.27
N TYR A 18 -2.23 -2.33 0.68
CA TYR A 18 -1.32 -3.34 0.15
C TYR A 18 -1.91 -4.75 0.23
N GLN A 19 -2.37 -5.16 1.42
CA GLN A 19 -2.94 -6.49 1.63
C GLN A 19 -4.24 -6.67 0.84
N SER A 20 -5.16 -5.69 0.91
CA SER A 20 -6.47 -5.80 0.28
C SER A 20 -6.37 -5.86 -1.24
N VAL A 21 -5.58 -4.96 -1.85
CA VAL A 21 -5.45 -4.87 -3.32
C VAL A 21 -4.76 -6.10 -3.88
N LEU A 22 -3.68 -6.59 -3.24
CA LEU A 22 -3.00 -7.80 -3.71
C LEU A 22 -3.85 -9.05 -3.57
N VAL A 23 -4.59 -9.22 -2.48
CA VAL A 23 -5.49 -10.37 -2.30
C VAL A 23 -6.60 -10.34 -3.35
N ILE A 24 -7.25 -9.19 -3.56
CA ILE A 24 -8.27 -9.04 -4.61
C ILE A 24 -7.68 -9.33 -5.99
N SER A 25 -6.51 -8.78 -6.29
CA SER A 25 -5.83 -8.99 -7.58
C SER A 25 -5.48 -10.47 -7.80
N ALA A 26 -5.02 -11.17 -6.76
CA ALA A 26 -4.72 -12.60 -6.83
C ALA A 26 -5.97 -13.44 -7.12
N VAL A 27 -7.09 -13.14 -6.46
CA VAL A 27 -8.38 -13.83 -6.71
C VAL A 27 -8.85 -13.58 -8.15
N VAL A 28 -8.82 -12.33 -8.61
CA VAL A 28 -9.23 -11.97 -9.99
C VAL A 28 -8.31 -12.63 -11.02
N ALA A 29 -6.99 -12.58 -10.81
CA ALA A 29 -6.01 -13.23 -11.67
C ALA A 29 -6.23 -14.74 -11.76
N PHE A 30 -6.47 -15.39 -10.62
CA PHE A 30 -6.74 -16.82 -10.57
C PHE A 30 -8.01 -17.18 -11.35
N ILE A 31 -9.11 -16.45 -11.15
CA ILE A 31 -10.37 -16.68 -11.89
C ILE A 31 -10.17 -16.46 -13.38
N ALA A 32 -9.53 -15.35 -13.78
CA ALA A 32 -9.27 -15.04 -15.19
C ALA A 32 -8.36 -16.09 -15.87
N GLY A 33 -7.29 -16.49 -15.19
CA GLY A 33 -6.38 -17.54 -15.66
C GLY A 33 -7.05 -18.90 -15.77
N TYR A 34 -7.91 -19.25 -14.81
CA TYR A 34 -8.67 -20.49 -14.83
C TYR A 34 -9.69 -20.50 -15.97
N LEU A 35 -10.48 -19.45 -16.16
CA LEU A 35 -11.46 -19.38 -17.24
C LEU A 35 -10.81 -19.37 -18.63
N SER A 36 -9.63 -18.78 -18.75
CA SER A 36 -8.87 -18.75 -20.01
C SER A 36 -7.95 -19.97 -20.23
N GLN A 37 -7.84 -20.87 -19.24
CA GLN A 37 -6.91 -22.00 -19.24
C GLN A 37 -5.46 -21.58 -19.53
N SER A 38 -5.07 -20.37 -19.12
CA SER A 38 -3.75 -19.78 -19.42
C SER A 38 -3.09 -19.21 -18.17
N HIS A 39 -1.94 -19.76 -17.81
CA HIS A 39 -1.10 -19.21 -16.76
C HIS A 39 -0.51 -17.85 -17.13
N VAL A 40 -0.35 -17.54 -18.43
CA VAL A 40 0.16 -16.24 -18.89
C VAL A 40 -0.85 -15.14 -18.54
N ILE A 41 -2.14 -15.36 -18.83
CA ILE A 41 -3.20 -14.40 -18.47
C ILE A 41 -3.29 -14.21 -16.96
N MET A 42 -3.13 -15.29 -16.18
CA MET A 42 -3.06 -15.19 -14.72
C MET A 42 -1.93 -14.25 -14.27
N LEU A 43 -0.73 -14.42 -14.83
CA LEU A 43 0.45 -13.64 -14.48
C LEU A 43 0.32 -12.18 -14.93
N GLU A 44 -0.23 -11.91 -16.11
CA GLU A 44 -0.47 -10.55 -16.62
C GLU A 44 -1.46 -9.78 -15.73
N VAL A 45 -2.59 -10.40 -15.40
CA VAL A 45 -3.61 -9.77 -14.54
C VAL A 45 -3.06 -9.54 -13.13
N PHE A 46 -2.33 -10.51 -12.57
CA PHE A 46 -1.70 -10.33 -11.26
C PHE A 46 -0.60 -9.26 -11.28
N GLY A 47 0.22 -9.24 -12.34
CA GLY A 47 1.27 -8.24 -12.54
C GLY A 47 0.70 -6.82 -12.62
N ALA A 48 -0.42 -6.63 -13.30
CA ALA A 48 -1.14 -5.36 -13.29
C ALA A 48 -1.61 -4.97 -11.89
N GLY A 49 -2.08 -5.93 -11.09
CA GLY A 49 -2.43 -5.73 -9.67
C GLY A 49 -1.24 -5.30 -8.80
N ILE A 50 -0.05 -5.86 -9.04
CA ILE A 50 1.18 -5.45 -8.36
C ILE A 50 1.53 -4.01 -8.72
N LEU A 51 1.50 -3.65 -10.02
CA LEU A 51 1.79 -2.28 -10.46
C LEU A 51 0.81 -1.27 -9.86
N LEU A 52 -0.48 -1.61 -9.80
CA LEU A 52 -1.48 -0.80 -9.13
C LEU A 52 -1.18 -0.65 -7.63
N THR A 53 -0.84 -1.74 -6.95
CA THR A 53 -0.47 -1.72 -5.54
C THR A 53 0.73 -0.80 -5.29
N LEU A 54 1.77 -0.90 -6.12
CA LEU A 54 2.96 -0.05 -6.02
C LEU A 54 2.60 1.42 -6.21
N LEU A 55 1.77 1.74 -7.21
CA LEU A 55 1.31 3.11 -7.44
C LEU A 55 0.52 3.66 -6.25
N LEU A 56 -0.32 2.85 -5.62
CA LEU A 56 -1.13 3.29 -4.49
C LEU A 56 -0.30 3.46 -3.22
N VAL A 57 0.60 2.52 -2.91
CA VAL A 57 1.22 2.42 -1.57
C VAL A 57 2.60 3.07 -1.48
N VAL A 58 3.38 3.09 -2.57
CA VAL A 58 4.78 3.55 -2.53
C VAL A 58 4.92 5.08 -2.49
N PRO A 59 4.20 5.86 -3.31
CA PRO A 59 4.32 7.32 -3.26
C PRO A 59 3.71 7.87 -1.97
N PRO A 60 4.30 8.92 -1.36
CA PRO A 60 3.76 9.56 -0.16
C PRO A 60 2.59 10.47 -0.51
N TRP A 61 1.46 9.88 -0.91
CA TRP A 61 0.27 10.62 -1.29
C TRP A 61 -0.24 11.49 -0.12
N PRO A 62 -0.85 12.66 -0.40
CA PRO A 62 -1.42 13.52 0.64
C PRO A 62 -2.46 12.82 1.54
N MET A 63 -3.09 11.75 1.06
CA MET A 63 -4.02 10.94 1.87
C MET A 63 -3.36 10.25 3.07
N TYR A 64 -2.05 10.01 3.03
CA TYR A 64 -1.28 9.35 4.09
C TYR A 64 -0.73 10.32 5.15
N ASN A 65 -1.02 11.61 5.04
CA ASN A 65 -0.48 12.66 5.91
C ASN A 65 -1.57 13.58 6.47
N LYS A 66 -2.75 13.03 6.76
CA LYS A 66 -3.90 13.81 7.24
C LYS A 66 -3.89 14.04 8.75
N ASN A 67 -3.05 13.33 9.50
CA ASN A 67 -3.01 13.39 10.96
C ASN A 67 -1.64 13.92 11.43
N PRO A 68 -1.45 15.25 11.51
CA PRO A 68 -0.20 15.82 12.00
C PRO A 68 0.05 15.40 13.45
N LEU A 69 1.24 14.84 13.72
CA LEU A 69 1.63 14.40 15.04
C LEU A 69 2.04 15.59 15.91
N ASN A 70 1.31 15.82 17.00
CA ASN A 70 1.70 16.76 18.05
C ASN A 70 2.69 16.09 19.00
N TRP A 71 3.98 16.34 18.80
CA TRP A 71 5.02 15.84 19.69
C TRP A 71 4.95 16.56 21.04
N LEU A 72 4.97 15.78 22.13
CA LEU A 72 5.12 16.33 23.47
C LEU A 72 6.54 16.89 23.65
N PRO A 73 6.72 17.96 24.46
CA PRO A 73 8.04 18.53 24.73
C PRO A 73 8.96 17.48 25.39
N SER A 74 10.24 17.50 25.03
CA SER A 74 11.21 16.54 25.54
C SER A 74 11.34 16.65 27.07
N VAL A 75 11.11 15.56 27.79
CA VAL A 75 11.36 15.50 29.24
C VAL A 75 12.87 15.56 29.46
N LYS A 76 13.39 16.65 30.03
CA LYS A 76 14.79 16.73 30.48
C LYS A 76 14.98 15.73 31.62
N LYS A 77 15.82 14.71 31.42
CA LYS A 77 16.32 13.89 32.55
C LYS A 77 17.15 14.78 33.46
N SER A 78 16.70 14.95 34.71
CA SER A 78 17.54 15.49 35.77
C SER A 78 18.63 14.47 36.09
N LYS A 79 19.88 14.93 36.10
CA LYS A 79 21.07 14.14 36.43
C LYS A 79 21.12 13.83 37.92
#